data_AF-A0A1H3UUA3-F1
#
_entry.id   AF-A0A1H3UUA3-F1
#
_cell.length_a   1.000
_cell.length_b   1.000
_cell.length_c   1.000
_cell.angle_alpha   90.00
_cell.angle_beta   90.00
_cell.angle_gamma   90.00
#
_symmetry.space_group_name_H-M   'P 1'
#
loop_
_entity.id
_entity.type
_entity.pdbx_description
1 polymer ?
#
loop_
_entity_poly.entity_id
_entity_poly.type
_entity_poly.pdbx_seq_one_letter_code
_entity_poly.pdbx_strand_id
1 'polypeptide(L)'
;MTQRRRCTAIHEAGHALAFWWNGQPITRVTVRTQAEAGAGPMLDLHGNPHYVEGLVEADYLVPRPAFDAPGIAEYLPSMVESIERDLLHCFAGSVAEAIYRHGRSARLIQGSGRGDLSRGHELISLLPPRKLLDAEARAMARASCLVHRYWLALVAVADLLQEHGTVEGQTITALLCSISGESPTPLGNDLASLDP
;
A
#
# COMPACT_ATOMS: atom_id res chain seq x y z
N MET A 1 14.84 -18.67 17.36
CA MET A 1 15.08 -17.65 16.31
C MET A 1 13.72 -17.11 15.88
N THR A 2 13.42 -15.85 16.16
CA THR A 2 12.14 -15.22 15.81
C THR A 2 12.21 -14.73 14.38
N GLN A 3 11.75 -15.55 13.43
CA GLN A 3 11.71 -15.18 12.02
C GLN A 3 10.65 -14.10 11.77
N ARG A 4 10.91 -13.19 10.82
CA ARG A 4 9.90 -12.23 10.35
C ARG A 4 8.75 -12.99 9.69
N ARG A 5 7.52 -12.57 10.00
CA ARG A 5 6.32 -13.22 9.48
C ARG A 5 6.22 -12.97 7.98
N ARG A 6 6.14 -14.05 7.21
CA ARG A 6 5.99 -13.97 5.75
C ARG A 6 4.79 -13.14 5.33
N CYS A 7 3.68 -13.26 6.06
CA CYS A 7 2.46 -12.50 5.76
C CYS A 7 2.68 -11.00 5.87
N THR A 8 3.41 -10.54 6.88
CA THR A 8 3.75 -9.11 7.06
C THR A 8 4.64 -8.63 5.92
N ALA A 9 5.65 -9.42 5.53
CA ALA A 9 6.49 -9.07 4.37
C ALA A 9 5.72 -8.99 3.06
N ILE A 10 4.76 -9.89 2.83
CA ILE A 10 3.85 -9.84 1.67
C ILE A 10 2.95 -8.59 1.73
N HIS A 11 2.45 -8.27 2.92
CA HIS A 11 1.60 -7.09 3.15
C HIS A 11 2.35 -5.80 2.80
N GLU A 12 3.53 -5.58 3.36
CA GLU A 12 4.34 -4.39 3.07
C GLU A 12 4.82 -4.35 1.61
N ALA A 13 5.11 -5.51 1.01
CA ALA A 13 5.45 -5.58 -0.41
C ALA A 13 4.28 -5.16 -1.31
N GLY A 14 3.03 -5.42 -0.91
CA GLY A 14 1.83 -4.92 -1.60
C GLY A 14 1.75 -3.39 -1.57
N HIS A 15 1.96 -2.79 -0.40
CA HIS A 15 2.04 -1.33 -0.26
C HIS A 15 3.15 -0.73 -1.11
N ALA A 16 4.36 -1.30 -1.04
CA ALA A 16 5.50 -0.86 -1.83
C ALA A 16 5.25 -0.97 -3.35
N LEU A 17 4.59 -2.05 -3.80
CA LEU A 17 4.20 -2.22 -5.20
C LEU A 17 3.29 -1.09 -5.68
N ALA A 18 2.33 -0.65 -4.86
CA ALA A 18 1.42 0.44 -5.23
C ALA A 18 2.17 1.78 -5.37
N PHE A 19 3.09 2.11 -4.45
CA PHE A 19 3.96 3.29 -4.57
C PHE A 19 4.83 3.23 -5.83
N TRP A 20 5.48 2.09 -6.07
CA TRP A 20 6.28 1.88 -7.26
C TRP A 20 5.45 2.05 -8.53
N TRP A 21 4.25 1.45 -8.61
CA TRP A 21 3.40 1.52 -9.79
C TRP A 21 2.93 2.94 -10.10
N ASN A 22 2.74 3.78 -9.08
CA ASN A 22 2.46 5.21 -9.24
C ASN A 22 3.70 6.05 -9.55
N GLY A 23 4.90 5.46 -9.58
CA GLY A 23 6.17 6.18 -9.72
C GLY A 23 6.48 7.10 -8.55
N GLN A 24 5.91 6.82 -7.36
CA GLN A 24 6.17 7.58 -6.14
C GLN A 24 7.46 7.08 -5.48
N PRO A 25 8.31 7.98 -4.96
CA PRO A 25 9.54 7.57 -4.29
C PRO A 25 9.23 6.81 -3.00
N ILE A 26 9.84 5.64 -2.87
CA ILE A 26 9.88 4.88 -1.62
C ILE A 26 11.20 5.24 -0.95
N THR A 27 11.16 5.65 0.31
CA THR A 27 12.37 5.90 1.09
C THR A 27 12.91 4.58 1.61
N ARG A 28 12.10 3.85 2.38
CA ARG A 28 12.43 2.49 2.84
C ARG A 28 11.17 1.72 3.22
N VAL A 29 11.32 0.41 3.35
CA VAL A 29 10.29 -0.48 3.89
C VAL A 29 10.90 -1.31 5.01
N THR A 30 10.18 -1.41 6.13
CA THR A 30 10.61 -2.12 7.31
C THR A 30 9.59 -3.19 7.69
N VAL A 31 10.06 -4.39 8.00
CA VAL A 31 9.28 -5.50 8.59
C VAL A 31 10.00 -5.98 9.84
N ARG A 32 9.24 -6.11 10.93
CA ARG A 32 9.74 -6.54 12.23
C ARG A 32 9.45 -8.01 12.50
N THR A 33 10.31 -8.61 13.30
CA THR A 33 10.04 -9.84 14.01
C THR A 33 9.04 -9.56 15.14
N GLN A 34 8.37 -10.60 15.64
CA GLN A 34 7.46 -10.43 16.79
C GLN A 34 8.15 -9.87 18.04
N ALA A 35 9.41 -10.25 18.27
CA ALA A 35 10.18 -9.75 19.41
C ALA A 35 10.46 -8.25 19.28
N GLU A 36 10.89 -7.79 18.09
CA GLU A 36 11.06 -6.36 17.80
C GLU A 36 9.73 -5.60 17.92
N ALA A 37 8.63 -6.20 17.46
CA ALA A 37 7.30 -5.60 17.59
C ALA A 37 6.83 -5.46 19.04
N GLY A 38 7.15 -6.44 19.89
CA GLY A 38 6.86 -6.41 21.33
C GLY A 38 7.77 -5.48 22.13
N ALA A 39 8.92 -5.08 21.60
CA ALA A 39 9.89 -4.24 22.31
C ALA A 39 9.49 -2.75 22.36
N GLY A 40 8.55 -2.31 21.52
CA GLY A 40 8.10 -0.92 21.49
C GLY A 40 7.58 -0.49 20.12
N PRO A 41 7.28 0.81 19.94
CA PRO A 41 6.89 1.34 18.64
C PRO A 41 8.08 1.34 17.67
N MET A 42 7.79 1.21 16.38
CA MET A 42 8.73 1.55 15.31
C MET A 42 8.76 3.08 15.17
N LEU A 43 9.93 3.68 15.02
CA LEU A 43 10.04 5.10 14.70
C LEU A 43 10.17 5.29 13.19
N ASP A 44 9.32 6.16 12.63
CA ASP A 44 9.53 6.63 11.26
C ASP A 44 10.77 7.56 11.17
N LEU A 45 11.14 7.97 9.96
CA LEU A 45 12.27 8.85 9.70
C LEU A 45 12.14 10.24 10.34
N HIS A 46 10.94 10.64 10.74
CA HIS A 46 10.68 11.89 11.47
C HIS A 46 10.67 11.68 12.99
N GLY A 47 10.88 10.45 13.46
CA GLY A 47 10.87 10.08 14.88
C GLY A 47 9.47 9.87 15.46
N ASN A 48 8.42 9.78 14.64
CA ASN A 48 7.08 9.50 15.14
C ASN A 48 6.92 8.00 15.44
N PRO A 49 6.28 7.65 16.57
CA PRO A 49 6.08 6.25 16.96
C PRO A 49 4.87 5.59 16.27
N HIS A 50 5.08 4.40 15.73
CA HIS A 50 4.08 3.55 15.09
C HIS A 50 4.06 2.14 15.71
N TYR A 51 2.93 1.71 16.24
CA TYR A 51 2.75 0.36 16.82
C TYR A 51 2.37 -0.66 15.75
N VAL A 52 3.28 -0.90 14.80
CA VAL A 52 3.02 -1.70 13.59
C VAL A 52 4.07 -2.79 13.39
N GLU A 53 3.71 -3.92 12.78
CA GLU A 53 4.68 -4.98 12.44
C GLU A 53 5.49 -4.66 11.18
N GLY A 54 5.01 -3.75 10.33
CA GLY A 54 5.71 -3.25 9.16
C GLY A 54 5.34 -1.80 8.84
N LEU A 55 6.17 -1.13 8.06
CA LEU A 55 5.99 0.26 7.65
C LEU A 55 6.63 0.49 6.28
N VAL A 56 5.87 1.09 5.37
CA VAL A 56 6.37 1.68 4.13
C VAL A 56 6.48 3.19 4.32
N GLU A 57 7.67 3.74 4.12
CA GLU A 57 7.92 5.18 4.21
C GLU A 57 8.06 5.75 2.81
N ALA A 58 7.02 6.45 2.36
CA ALA A 58 6.90 7.03 1.03
C ALA A 58 5.97 8.26 1.06
N ASP A 59 6.05 9.10 0.03
CA ASP A 59 5.26 10.33 -0.06
C ASP A 59 3.89 10.07 -0.67
N TYR A 60 2.81 10.23 0.12
CA TYR A 60 1.43 10.13 -0.35
C TYR A 60 1.01 11.36 -1.18
N LEU A 61 0.10 11.16 -2.14
CA LEU A 61 -0.44 12.27 -2.97
C LEU A 61 -1.42 13.13 -2.16
N VAL A 62 -2.14 12.52 -1.23
CA VAL A 62 -3.02 13.19 -0.27
C VAL A 62 -2.46 12.90 1.14
N PRO A 63 -1.55 13.74 1.67
CA PRO A 63 -0.80 13.40 2.88
C PRO A 63 -1.68 13.20 4.13
N ARG A 64 -2.71 14.05 4.28
CA ARG A 64 -3.56 14.11 5.46
C ARG A 64 -5.04 14.13 5.05
N PRO A 65 -5.58 12.99 4.58
CA PRO A 65 -7.02 12.89 4.35
C PRO A 65 -7.73 12.95 5.71
N ALA A 66 -8.92 13.53 5.74
CA ALA A 66 -9.69 13.67 6.97
C ALA A 66 -11.19 13.75 6.66
N PHE A 67 -12.01 13.22 7.58
CA PHE A 67 -13.47 13.21 7.44
C PHE A 67 -14.13 14.59 7.52
N ASP A 68 -13.40 15.63 7.93
CA ASP A 68 -13.89 16.99 8.14
C ASP A 68 -14.00 17.80 6.83
N ALA A 69 -13.48 17.28 5.72
CA ALA A 69 -13.59 17.87 4.38
C ALA A 69 -14.31 16.96 3.37
N PRO A 70 -15.52 16.44 3.69
CA PRO A 70 -16.19 15.48 2.83
C PRO A 70 -16.56 16.10 1.48
N GLY A 71 -16.37 15.35 0.40
CA GLY A 71 -16.73 15.76 -0.95
C GLY A 71 -15.89 16.89 -1.54
N ILE A 72 -14.77 17.29 -0.93
CA ILE A 72 -13.95 18.41 -1.40
C ILE A 72 -13.49 18.25 -2.86
N ALA A 73 -13.32 17.01 -3.33
CA ALA A 73 -12.94 16.73 -4.71
C ALA A 73 -14.06 17.02 -5.74
N GLU A 74 -15.29 17.31 -5.30
CA GLU A 74 -16.33 17.90 -6.16
C GLU A 74 -15.92 19.29 -6.66
N TYR A 75 -15.22 20.06 -5.82
CA TYR A 75 -14.72 21.40 -6.12
C TYR A 75 -13.26 21.42 -6.61
N LEU A 76 -12.53 20.31 -6.43
CA LEU A 76 -11.17 20.11 -6.90
C LEU A 76 -11.05 18.80 -7.71
N PRO A 77 -11.55 18.76 -8.95
CA PRO A 77 -11.60 17.51 -9.74
C PRO A 77 -10.22 16.87 -9.97
N SER A 78 -9.15 17.66 -9.98
CA SER A 78 -7.77 17.17 -10.09
C SER A 78 -7.35 16.28 -8.92
N MET A 79 -8.00 16.39 -7.75
CA MET A 79 -7.73 15.53 -6.59
C MET A 79 -8.27 14.13 -6.76
N VAL A 80 -9.28 13.91 -7.61
CA VAL A 80 -9.94 12.60 -7.75
C VAL A 80 -8.92 11.52 -8.11
N GLU A 81 -8.03 11.80 -9.06
CA GLU A 81 -7.00 10.83 -9.45
C GLU A 81 -5.99 10.58 -8.32
N SER A 82 -5.58 11.64 -7.61
CA SER A 82 -4.67 11.51 -6.46
C SER A 82 -5.27 10.65 -5.36
N ILE A 83 -6.57 10.82 -5.07
CA ILE A 83 -7.31 10.02 -4.11
C ILE A 83 -7.39 8.56 -4.60
N GLU A 84 -7.77 8.32 -5.85
CA GLU A 84 -7.89 6.97 -6.40
C GLU A 84 -6.55 6.22 -6.44
N ARG A 85 -5.44 6.93 -6.67
CA ARG A 85 -4.07 6.38 -6.59
C ARG A 85 -3.67 6.04 -5.16
N ASP A 86 -3.95 6.92 -4.21
CA ASP A 86 -3.65 6.66 -2.79
C ASP A 86 -4.52 5.54 -2.20
N LEU A 87 -5.71 5.30 -2.76
CA LEU A 87 -6.53 4.14 -2.41
C LEU A 87 -5.89 2.81 -2.83
N LEU A 88 -5.05 2.78 -3.88
CA LEU A 88 -4.26 1.57 -4.20
C LEU A 88 -3.32 1.22 -3.05
N HIS A 89 -2.64 2.22 -2.48
CA HIS A 89 -1.77 2.02 -1.32
C HIS A 89 -2.56 1.45 -0.14
N CYS A 90 -3.76 1.96 0.12
CA CYS A 90 -4.56 1.50 1.26
C CYS A 90 -4.98 0.02 1.15
N PHE A 91 -5.17 -0.51 -0.06
CA PHE A 91 -5.71 -1.87 -0.22
C PHE A 91 -4.70 -2.90 -0.71
N ALA A 92 -3.61 -2.49 -1.36
CA ALA A 92 -2.66 -3.42 -1.98
C ALA A 92 -2.03 -4.39 -0.97
N GLY A 93 -1.62 -3.92 0.22
CA GLY A 93 -1.05 -4.80 1.25
C GLY A 93 -2.03 -5.86 1.75
N SER A 94 -3.25 -5.45 2.10
CA SER A 94 -4.30 -6.39 2.54
C SER A 94 -4.73 -7.37 1.45
N VAL A 95 -4.77 -6.93 0.19
CA VAL A 95 -5.07 -7.79 -0.97
C VAL A 95 -3.96 -8.81 -1.20
N ALA A 96 -2.69 -8.39 -1.15
CA ALA A 96 -1.54 -9.28 -1.28
C ALA A 96 -1.52 -10.34 -0.17
N GLU A 97 -1.78 -9.95 1.07
CA GLU A 97 -1.88 -10.87 2.19
C GLU A 97 -3.02 -11.89 2.00
N ALA A 98 -4.15 -11.46 1.41
CA ALA A 98 -5.28 -12.34 1.13
C ALA A 98 -4.97 -13.40 0.08
N ILE A 99 -4.34 -12.99 -1.02
CA ILE A 99 -3.90 -13.89 -2.08
C ILE A 99 -2.91 -14.91 -1.52
N TYR A 100 -1.91 -14.46 -0.75
CA TYR A 100 -0.92 -15.34 -0.12
C TYR A 100 -1.54 -16.36 0.84
N ARG A 101 -2.50 -15.94 1.67
CA ARG A 101 -3.15 -16.82 2.66
C ARG A 101 -4.25 -17.69 2.07
N HIS A 102 -4.55 -17.59 0.78
CA HIS A 102 -5.76 -18.13 0.16
C HIS A 102 -7.04 -17.73 0.94
N GLY A 103 -7.03 -16.51 1.49
CA GLY A 103 -8.07 -15.97 2.35
C GLY A 103 -8.95 -14.95 1.64
N ARG A 104 -10.05 -14.54 2.29
CA ARG A 104 -10.89 -13.44 1.81
C ARG A 104 -10.30 -12.10 2.27
N SER A 105 -10.05 -11.17 1.36
CA SER A 105 -9.43 -9.85 1.66
C SER A 105 -10.16 -9.09 2.77
N ALA A 106 -11.49 -9.12 2.78
CA ALA A 106 -12.31 -8.46 3.81
C ALA A 106 -11.96 -8.85 5.26
N ARG A 107 -11.51 -10.10 5.50
CA ARG A 107 -11.11 -10.55 6.85
C ARG A 107 -9.75 -10.00 7.30
N LEU A 108 -8.85 -9.75 6.35
CA LEU A 108 -7.50 -9.25 6.64
C LEU A 108 -7.48 -7.74 6.78
N ILE A 109 -8.30 -7.06 5.97
CA ILE A 109 -8.58 -5.62 6.10
C ILE A 109 -9.12 -5.28 7.50
N GLN A 110 -9.96 -6.15 8.09
CA GLN A 110 -10.48 -5.98 9.45
C GLN A 110 -9.47 -6.30 10.57
N GLY A 111 -8.36 -6.96 10.23
CA GLY A 111 -7.30 -7.37 11.16
C GLY A 111 -6.04 -6.52 11.01
N SER A 112 -5.04 -7.05 10.31
CA SER A 112 -3.74 -6.41 10.06
C SER A 112 -3.86 -5.10 9.28
N GLY A 113 -4.88 -4.95 8.43
CA GLY A 113 -5.09 -3.76 7.57
C GLY A 113 -5.99 -2.67 8.15
N ARG A 114 -6.29 -2.66 9.46
CA ARG A 114 -7.27 -1.71 10.03
C ARG A 114 -6.86 -0.24 9.85
N GLY A 115 -5.56 0.05 9.97
CA GLY A 115 -5.01 1.39 9.73
C GLY A 115 -5.23 1.83 8.28
N ASP A 116 -4.93 0.93 7.34
CA ASP A 116 -5.11 1.19 5.91
C ASP A 116 -6.59 1.36 5.54
N LEU A 117 -7.49 0.57 6.14
CA LEU A 117 -8.93 0.73 5.96
C LEU A 117 -9.40 2.10 6.44
N SER A 118 -8.96 2.54 7.62
CA SER A 118 -9.32 3.85 8.18
C SER A 118 -8.89 4.97 7.24
N ARG A 119 -7.62 4.95 6.78
CA ARG A 119 -7.10 5.92 5.81
C ARG A 119 -7.85 5.86 4.49
N GLY A 120 -8.19 4.66 4.01
CA GLY A 120 -9.01 4.45 2.82
C GLY A 120 -10.39 5.09 2.94
N HIS A 121 -11.05 4.98 4.09
CA HIS A 121 -12.33 5.64 4.35
C HIS A 121 -12.22 7.17 4.43
N GLU A 122 -11.15 7.69 5.03
CA GLU A 122 -10.86 9.13 5.01
C GLU A 122 -10.72 9.61 3.56
N LEU A 123 -9.95 8.93 2.73
CA LEU A 123 -9.78 9.23 1.30
C LEU A 123 -11.09 9.14 0.51
N ILE A 124 -11.87 8.07 0.71
CA ILE A 124 -13.17 7.90 0.05
C ILE A 124 -14.10 9.05 0.41
N SER A 125 -14.09 9.51 1.66
CA SER A 125 -14.95 10.63 2.10
C SER A 125 -14.68 11.92 1.34
N LEU A 126 -13.47 12.12 0.80
CA LEU A 126 -13.10 13.29 0.02
C LEU A 126 -13.65 13.26 -1.42
N LEU A 127 -14.02 12.09 -1.94
CA LEU A 127 -14.51 11.92 -3.31
C LEU A 127 -15.86 12.62 -3.53
N PRO A 128 -16.18 13.03 -4.77
CA PRO A 128 -17.51 13.56 -5.09
C PRO A 128 -18.61 12.55 -4.74
N PRO A 129 -19.81 12.99 -4.30
CA PRO A 129 -20.89 12.10 -3.86
C PRO A 129 -21.23 10.96 -4.82
N ARG A 130 -21.21 11.26 -6.13
CA ARG A 130 -21.47 10.29 -7.21
C ARG A 130 -20.48 9.12 -7.30
N LYS A 131 -19.31 9.20 -6.64
CA LYS A 131 -18.28 8.16 -6.64
C LYS A 131 -18.26 7.33 -5.35
N LEU A 132 -18.96 7.75 -4.29
CA LEU A 132 -18.83 7.16 -2.96
C LEU A 132 -19.29 5.70 -2.89
N LEU A 133 -20.42 5.37 -3.55
CA LEU A 133 -21.09 4.08 -3.39
C LEU A 133 -20.18 2.88 -3.71
N ASP A 134 -19.40 2.99 -4.79
CA ASP A 134 -18.57 1.90 -5.30
C ASP A 134 -17.07 2.14 -5.10
N ALA A 135 -16.68 3.20 -4.38
CA ALA A 135 -15.28 3.62 -4.28
C ALA A 135 -14.38 2.54 -3.67
N GLU A 136 -14.79 1.97 -2.53
CA GLU A 136 -14.03 0.89 -1.85
C GLU A 136 -13.94 -0.34 -2.74
N ALA A 137 -15.06 -0.81 -3.28
CA ALA A 137 -15.12 -2.00 -4.13
C ALA A 137 -14.22 -1.85 -5.37
N ARG A 138 -14.27 -0.68 -6.04
CA ARG A 138 -13.43 -0.38 -7.20
C ARG A 138 -11.96 -0.30 -6.83
N ALA A 139 -11.62 0.35 -5.72
CA ALA A 139 -10.25 0.45 -5.26
C ALA A 139 -9.66 -0.93 -4.91
N MET A 140 -10.43 -1.79 -4.23
CA MET A 140 -10.06 -3.17 -3.97
C MET A 140 -9.90 -4.00 -5.26
N ALA A 141 -10.78 -3.81 -6.25
CA ALA A 141 -10.68 -4.49 -7.55
C ALA A 141 -9.40 -4.08 -8.29
N ARG A 142 -9.08 -2.79 -8.33
CA ARG A 142 -7.84 -2.27 -8.93
C ARG A 142 -6.60 -2.77 -8.20
N ALA A 143 -6.60 -2.73 -6.87
CA ALA A 143 -5.51 -3.29 -6.05
C ALA A 143 -5.33 -4.80 -6.32
N SER A 144 -6.42 -5.55 -6.47
CA SER A 144 -6.40 -6.95 -6.88
C SER A 144 -5.78 -7.13 -8.26
N CYS A 145 -6.19 -6.35 -9.26
CA CYS A 145 -5.61 -6.41 -10.60
C CYS A 145 -4.10 -6.13 -10.57
N LEU A 146 -3.70 -5.09 -9.84
CA LEU A 146 -2.29 -4.71 -9.66
C LEU A 146 -1.46 -5.83 -9.03
N VAL A 147 -1.92 -6.37 -7.89
CA VAL A 147 -1.20 -7.41 -7.15
C VAL A 147 -1.09 -8.69 -7.97
N HIS A 148 -2.14 -9.11 -8.68
CA HIS A 148 -2.06 -10.29 -9.55
C HIS A 148 -1.10 -10.06 -10.72
N ARG A 149 -1.12 -8.87 -11.34
CA ARG A 149 -0.25 -8.53 -12.47
C ARG A 149 1.24 -8.62 -12.12
N TYR A 150 1.62 -8.13 -10.95
CA TYR A 150 3.02 -8.08 -10.50
C TYR A 150 3.34 -9.09 -9.39
N TRP A 151 2.58 -10.19 -9.30
CA TRP A 151 2.70 -11.14 -8.19
C TRP A 151 4.13 -11.66 -7.97
N LEU A 152 4.82 -12.03 -9.06
CA LEU A 152 6.20 -12.54 -8.98
C LEU A 152 7.17 -11.49 -8.43
N ALA A 153 7.05 -10.25 -8.88
CA ALA A 153 7.89 -9.14 -8.42
C ALA A 153 7.61 -8.81 -6.95
N LEU A 154 6.33 -8.80 -6.55
CA LEU A 154 5.91 -8.62 -5.16
C LEU A 154 6.47 -9.70 -4.24
N VAL A 155 6.39 -10.97 -4.64
CA VAL A 155 6.93 -12.10 -3.86
C VAL A 155 8.43 -11.95 -3.63
N ALA A 156 9.18 -11.52 -4.64
CA ALA A 156 10.62 -11.29 -4.51
C ALA A 156 10.94 -10.12 -3.55
N VAL A 157 10.17 -9.03 -3.59
CA VAL A 157 10.29 -7.94 -2.61
C VAL A 157 10.00 -8.47 -1.20
N ALA A 158 8.96 -9.30 -1.04
CA ALA A 158 8.64 -9.90 0.25
C ALA A 158 9.75 -10.85 0.74
N ASP A 159 10.43 -11.59 -0.14
CA ASP A 159 11.59 -12.42 0.22
C ASP A 159 12.71 -11.56 0.78
N LEU A 160 13.04 -10.48 0.08
CA LEU A 160 14.06 -9.53 0.49
C LEU A 160 13.71 -8.87 1.84
N LEU A 161 12.46 -8.46 2.03
CA LEU A 161 11.98 -7.88 3.30
C LEU A 161 12.02 -8.90 4.45
N GLN A 162 11.67 -10.15 4.18
CA GLN A 162 11.68 -11.18 5.22
C GLN A 162 13.12 -11.47 5.69
N GLU A 163 14.08 -11.49 4.77
CA GLU A 163 15.48 -11.73 5.05
C GLU A 163 16.13 -10.55 5.78
N HIS A 164 16.04 -9.34 5.22
CA HIS A 164 16.79 -8.18 5.70
C HIS A 164 16.03 -7.33 6.74
N GLY A 165 14.69 -7.40 6.75
CA GLY A 165 13.84 -6.59 7.62
C GLY A 165 13.66 -5.17 7.13
N THR A 166 14.74 -4.40 7.04
CA THR A 166 14.71 -3.05 6.47
C THR A 166 15.39 -3.05 5.11
N VAL A 167 14.72 -2.49 4.11
CA VAL A 167 15.23 -2.41 2.74
C VAL A 167 14.99 -0.99 2.21
N GLU A 168 16.03 -0.41 1.60
CA GLU A 168 15.97 0.90 0.95
C GLU A 168 15.07 0.87 -0.29
N GLY A 169 14.31 1.94 -0.50
CA GLY A 169 13.33 1.99 -1.58
C GLY A 169 13.95 1.94 -2.99
N GLN A 170 15.20 2.39 -3.15
CA GLN A 170 15.94 2.23 -4.42
C GLN A 170 16.18 0.75 -4.75
N THR A 171 16.51 -0.08 -3.76
CA THR A 171 16.69 -1.52 -3.94
C THR A 171 15.38 -2.20 -4.30
N ILE A 172 14.28 -1.82 -3.64
CA ILE A 172 12.93 -2.31 -3.96
C ILE A 172 12.54 -1.93 -5.38
N THR A 173 12.74 -0.66 -5.76
CA THR A 173 12.44 -0.15 -7.10
C THR A 173 13.24 -0.91 -8.15
N ALA A 174 14.55 -1.09 -7.96
CA ALA A 174 15.40 -1.81 -8.88
C ALA A 174 14.95 -3.28 -9.05
N LEU A 175 14.56 -3.95 -7.95
CA LEU A 175 14.07 -5.32 -7.98
C LEU A 175 12.74 -5.43 -8.75
N LEU A 176 11.78 -4.53 -8.47
CA LEU A 176 10.50 -4.48 -9.17
C LEU A 176 10.70 -4.24 -10.67
N CYS A 177 11.56 -3.30 -11.05
CA CYS A 177 11.89 -3.04 -12.47
C CYS A 177 12.56 -4.25 -13.12
N SER A 178 13.51 -4.90 -12.45
CA SER A 178 14.24 -6.05 -12.98
C SER A 178 13.33 -7.25 -13.25
N ILE A 179 12.32 -7.48 -12.42
CA ILE A 179 11.41 -8.64 -12.57
C ILE A 179 10.26 -8.33 -13.52
N SER A 180 9.70 -7.12 -13.44
CA SER A 180 8.58 -6.73 -14.32
C SER A 180 9.03 -6.38 -15.75
N GLY A 181 10.28 -5.95 -15.92
CA GLY A 181 10.75 -5.36 -17.18
C GLY A 181 10.21 -3.95 -17.44
N GLU A 182 9.52 -3.36 -16.47
CA GLU A 182 8.91 -2.03 -16.56
C GLU A 182 9.70 -1.01 -15.74
N SER A 183 9.61 0.26 -16.11
CA SER A 183 10.15 1.37 -15.33
C SER A 183 9.01 2.33 -15.01
N PRO A 184 8.70 2.56 -13.73
CA PRO A 184 7.58 3.41 -13.39
C PRO A 184 7.91 4.87 -13.73
N THR A 185 6.93 5.55 -14.32
CA THR A 185 6.98 6.99 -14.55
C THR A 185 6.06 7.68 -13.55
N PRO A 186 6.43 8.83 -12.97
CA PRO A 186 5.60 9.52 -12.00
C PRO A 186 4.19 9.77 -12.55
N LEU A 187 3.20 9.08 -11.95
CA LEU A 187 1.78 9.11 -12.34
C LEU A 187 1.51 8.77 -13.82
N GLY A 188 2.48 8.17 -14.53
CA GLY A 188 2.36 7.92 -15.97
C GLY A 188 1.56 6.67 -16.33
N ASN A 189 1.38 5.74 -15.38
CA ASN A 189 0.55 4.57 -15.58
C ASN A 189 -0.93 4.94 -15.45
N ASP A 190 -1.73 4.58 -16.46
CA ASP A 190 -3.18 4.84 -16.46
C ASP A 190 -3.91 3.96 -15.43
N LEU A 191 -4.63 4.59 -14.49
CA LEU A 191 -5.48 3.89 -13.52
C LEU A 191 -6.55 3.03 -14.18
N ALA A 192 -7.06 3.42 -15.35
CA ALA A 192 -8.05 2.63 -16.07
C ALA A 192 -7.48 1.28 -16.53
N SER A 193 -6.16 1.15 -16.65
CA SER A 193 -5.53 -0.14 -16.95
C SER A 193 -5.69 -1.18 -15.84
N LEU A 194 -6.12 -0.77 -14.64
CA LEU A 194 -6.40 -1.63 -13.50
C LEU A 194 -7.90 -1.85 -13.28
N ASP A 195 -8.77 -1.22 -14.07
CA ASP A 195 -10.20 -1.52 -14.02
C ASP A 195 -10.44 -2.97 -14.52
N PRO A 196 -11.29 -3.76 -13.83
CA PRO A 196 -11.57 -5.15 -14.16
C PRO A 196 -12.40 -5.35 -15.45
#